data_AF-A0A6P0XVZ2-F1
#
_entry.id   AF-A0A6P0XVZ2-F1
#
_cell.length_a   1.000
_cell.length_b   1.000
_cell.length_c   1.000
_cell.angle_alpha   90.00
_cell.angle_beta   90.00
_cell.angle_gamma   90.00
#
_symmetry.space_group_name_H-M   'P 1'
#
loop_
_entity.id
_entity.type
_entity.pdbx_description
1 polymer ?
#
loop_
_entity_poly.entity_id
_entity_poly.type
_entity_poly.pdbx_seq_one_letter_code
_entity_poly.pdbx_strand_id
1 'polypeptide(L)'
;KYQSFEENYGFISRGKYYTQLTKFFQHFNKEQILVFFYEDNLKNNPQETLKQTCQFIGVEPNFDFPNYNRQVNASDPSLLLLTIDYYLPKARSLTRKIKPYLPSTKIRPQENTIRQLYELYQPENEKLFQLLGRSCASWQYQL
;
A
#
# COMPACT_ATOMS: atom_id res chain seq x y z
N LYS A 1 18.61 -4.12 18.25
CA LYS A 1 18.55 -2.89 17.41
C LYS A 1 17.17 -2.71 16.76
N TYR A 2 16.53 -3.75 16.19
CA TYR A 2 15.19 -3.67 15.61
C TYR A 2 14.04 -3.42 16.60
N GLN A 3 14.18 -3.88 17.84
CA GLN A 3 13.20 -3.70 18.93
C GLN A 3 12.85 -2.22 19.19
N SER A 4 13.87 -1.34 19.14
CA SER A 4 13.69 0.11 19.33
C SER A 4 12.85 0.80 18.24
N PHE A 5 12.78 0.25 17.02
CA PHE A 5 11.95 0.82 15.95
C PHE A 5 10.48 0.40 16.07
N GLU A 6 10.22 -0.80 16.60
CA GLU A 6 8.87 -1.24 16.94
C GLU A 6 8.32 -0.40 18.10
N GLU A 7 9.12 -0.20 19.15
CA GLU A 7 8.77 0.60 20.32
C GLU A 7 8.46 2.06 19.98
N ASN A 8 9.19 2.65 19.02
CA ASN A 8 9.02 4.08 18.70
C ASN A 8 8.03 4.38 17.55
N TYR A 9 7.83 3.47 16.60
CA TYR A 9 7.07 3.78 15.38
C TYR A 9 5.97 2.75 15.05
N GLY A 10 5.99 1.56 15.66
CA GLY A 10 4.97 0.54 15.47
C GLY A 10 4.86 0.01 14.05
N PHE A 11 5.96 -0.04 13.29
CA PHE A 11 5.91 -0.52 11.89
C PHE A 11 5.37 -1.95 11.78
N ILE A 12 5.77 -2.84 12.71
CA ILE A 12 5.29 -4.23 12.75
C ILE A 12 3.82 -4.30 13.14
N SER A 13 3.42 -3.59 14.20
CA SER A 13 2.03 -3.60 14.67
C SER A 13 1.06 -3.02 13.64
N ARG A 14 1.47 -2.01 12.87
CA ARG A 14 0.68 -1.44 11.76
C ARG A 14 0.49 -2.41 10.58
N GLY A 15 1.35 -3.41 10.42
CA GLY A 15 1.16 -4.46 9.41
C GLY A 15 0.18 -5.56 9.83
N LYS A 16 -0.23 -5.61 11.10
CA LYS A 16 -1.15 -6.64 11.62
C LYS A 16 -2.61 -6.30 11.30
N TYR A 17 -3.03 -6.51 10.06
CA TYR A 17 -4.35 -6.11 9.57
C TYR A 17 -5.51 -6.87 10.19
N TYR A 18 -5.35 -8.16 10.55
CA TYR A 18 -6.41 -8.89 11.27
C TYR A 18 -6.72 -8.20 12.60
N THR A 19 -5.70 -7.95 13.44
CA THR A 19 -5.86 -7.22 14.71
C THR A 19 -6.57 -5.88 14.54
N GLN A 20 -6.27 -5.14 13.46
CA GLN A 20 -6.91 -3.86 13.18
C GLN A 20 -8.38 -4.05 12.75
N LEU A 21 -8.64 -4.91 11.76
CA LEU A 21 -9.98 -5.13 11.22
C LEU A 21 -10.93 -5.75 12.24
N THR A 22 -10.46 -6.65 13.11
CA THR A 22 -11.30 -7.24 14.17
C THR A 22 -11.90 -6.17 15.07
N LYS A 23 -11.17 -5.07 15.36
CA LYS A 23 -11.71 -3.95 16.15
C LYS A 23 -12.84 -3.23 15.43
N PHE A 24 -12.75 -3.07 14.11
CA PHE A 24 -13.85 -2.50 13.33
C PHE A 24 -15.06 -3.44 13.31
N PHE A 25 -14.85 -4.75 13.11
CA PHE A 25 -15.95 -5.74 13.12
C PHE A 25 -16.61 -5.95 14.48
N GLN A 26 -16.02 -5.47 15.58
CA GLN A 26 -16.69 -5.42 16.89
C GLN A 26 -17.80 -4.36 16.96
N HIS A 27 -17.77 -3.36 16.08
CA HIS A 27 -18.68 -2.22 16.11
C HIS A 27 -19.51 -2.06 14.83
N PHE A 28 -19.07 -2.64 13.72
CA PHE A 28 -19.74 -2.56 12.42
C PHE A 28 -19.95 -3.95 11.85
N ASN A 29 -21.10 -4.13 11.19
CA ASN A 29 -21.38 -5.38 10.49
C ASN A 29 -20.45 -5.53 9.28
N LYS A 30 -20.26 -6.78 8.81
CA LYS A 30 -19.33 -7.08 7.72
C LYS A 30 -19.69 -6.34 6.43
N GLU A 31 -20.98 -6.14 6.19
CA GLU A 31 -21.52 -5.48 5.01
C GLU A 31 -21.25 -3.96 5.00
N GLN A 32 -20.84 -3.39 6.14
CA GLN A 32 -20.49 -1.96 6.28
C GLN A 32 -18.99 -1.69 6.12
N ILE A 33 -18.19 -2.71 5.81
CA ILE A 33 -16.74 -2.60 5.65
C ILE A 33 -16.33 -3.28 4.35
N LEU A 34 -15.91 -2.47 3.37
CA LEU A 34 -15.33 -2.96 2.13
C LEU A 34 -13.81 -3.02 2.24
N VAL A 35 -13.24 -4.20 2.07
CA VAL A 35 -11.78 -4.44 2.16
C VAL A 35 -11.24 -4.80 0.79
N PHE A 36 -10.16 -4.12 0.38
CA PHE A 36 -9.44 -4.39 -0.87
C PHE A 36 -7.97 -4.73 -0.60
N PHE A 37 -7.41 -5.65 -1.40
CA PHE A 37 -5.97 -5.85 -1.49
C PHE A 37 -5.43 -4.96 -2.60
N TYR A 38 -4.36 -4.21 -2.31
CA TYR A 38 -3.85 -3.21 -3.24
C TYR A 38 -3.45 -3.83 -4.58
N GLU A 39 -2.69 -4.93 -4.54
CA GLU A 39 -2.19 -5.62 -5.72
C GLU A 39 -3.34 -6.19 -6.58
N ASP A 40 -4.26 -6.93 -5.95
CA ASP A 40 -5.31 -7.64 -6.68
C ASP A 40 -6.43 -6.69 -7.15
N ASN A 41 -6.85 -5.75 -6.32
CA ASN A 41 -7.98 -4.88 -6.61
C ASN A 41 -7.51 -3.58 -7.28
N LEU A 42 -6.67 -2.78 -6.62
CA LEU A 42 -6.38 -1.42 -7.07
C LEU A 42 -5.41 -1.38 -8.25
N LYS A 43 -4.42 -2.28 -8.26
CA LYS A 43 -3.41 -2.33 -9.33
C LYS A 43 -3.87 -3.15 -10.52
N ASN A 44 -4.39 -4.36 -10.28
CA ASN A 44 -4.74 -5.29 -11.36
C ASN A 44 -6.17 -5.12 -11.88
N ASN A 45 -7.13 -4.69 -11.04
CA ASN A 45 -8.54 -4.59 -11.40
C ASN A 45 -9.19 -3.24 -10.99
N PRO A 46 -8.59 -2.08 -11.31
CA PRO A 46 -9.04 -0.78 -10.80
C PRO A 46 -10.47 -0.39 -11.22
N GLN A 47 -10.88 -0.68 -12.45
CA GLN A 47 -12.23 -0.35 -12.93
C GLN A 47 -13.31 -1.12 -12.16
N GLU A 48 -13.12 -2.43 -11.99
CA GLU A 48 -14.04 -3.26 -11.21
C GLU A 48 -14.05 -2.85 -9.74
N THR A 49 -12.89 -2.50 -9.18
CA THR A 49 -12.77 -1.99 -7.81
C THR A 49 -13.57 -0.69 -7.61
N LEU A 50 -13.52 0.23 -8.58
CA LEU A 50 -14.32 1.46 -8.54
C LEU A 50 -15.82 1.16 -8.62
N LYS A 51 -16.22 0.24 -9.49
CA LYS A 51 -17.61 -0.21 -9.60
C LYS A 51 -18.11 -0.79 -8.27
N GLN A 52 -17.34 -1.67 -7.64
CA GLN A 52 -17.65 -2.24 -6.32
C GLN A 52 -17.71 -1.17 -5.24
N THR A 53 -16.82 -0.17 -5.30
CA THR A 53 -16.85 0.98 -4.38
C THR A 53 -18.14 1.78 -4.55
N CYS A 54 -18.53 2.10 -5.79
CA CYS A 54 -19.78 2.81 -6.09
C CYS A 54 -21.01 2.05 -5.56
N GLN A 55 -21.07 0.74 -5.79
CA GLN A 55 -22.14 -0.12 -5.27
C GLN A 55 -22.21 -0.08 -3.75
N PHE A 56 -21.06 -0.18 -3.09
CA PHE A 56 -20.96 -0.17 -1.63
C PHE A 56 -21.43 1.16 -1.00
N ILE A 57 -21.11 2.30 -1.62
CA ILE A 57 -21.58 3.62 -1.15
C ILE A 57 -22.97 4.01 -1.67
N GLY A 58 -23.59 3.18 -2.50
CA GLY A 58 -24.95 3.40 -3.02
C GLY A 58 -25.06 4.45 -4.13
N VAL A 59 -24.03 4.62 -4.96
CA VAL A 59 -24.06 5.53 -6.14
C VAL A 59 -24.00 4.76 -7.46
N GLU A 60 -24.21 5.45 -8.58
CA GLU A 60 -24.22 4.85 -9.92
C GLU A 60 -22.91 4.08 -10.21
N PRO A 61 -22.98 2.75 -10.41
CA PRO A 61 -21.79 1.92 -10.58
C PRO A 61 -21.06 2.11 -11.91
N ASN A 62 -21.74 2.61 -12.95
CA ASN A 62 -21.16 2.74 -14.29
C ASN A 62 -20.66 4.16 -14.59
N PHE A 63 -20.24 4.89 -13.56
CA PHE A 63 -19.60 6.19 -13.75
C PHE A 63 -18.26 6.03 -14.50
N ASP A 64 -18.08 6.80 -15.58
CA ASP A 64 -16.82 6.82 -16.32
C ASP A 64 -15.80 7.69 -15.58
N PHE A 65 -14.87 7.05 -14.87
CA PHE A 65 -13.81 7.73 -14.13
C PHE A 65 -12.65 8.12 -15.06
N PRO A 66 -12.47 9.40 -15.43
CA PRO A 66 -11.37 9.77 -16.31
C PRO A 66 -10.03 9.55 -15.61
N ASN A 67 -9.07 8.96 -16.34
CA ASN A 67 -7.69 8.74 -15.88
C ASN A 67 -7.55 7.85 -14.62
N TYR A 68 -8.50 6.94 -14.33
CA TYR A 68 -8.42 6.08 -13.14
C TYR A 68 -7.15 5.23 -13.07
N ASN A 69 -6.58 4.85 -14.21
CA ASN A 69 -5.37 4.03 -14.30
C ASN A 69 -4.08 4.86 -14.33
N ARG A 70 -4.17 6.18 -14.18
CA ARG A 70 -2.99 7.06 -14.21
C ARG A 70 -2.35 7.12 -12.83
N GLN A 71 -1.17 6.52 -12.69
CA GLN A 71 -0.35 6.73 -11.51
C GLN A 71 0.16 8.19 -11.49
N VAL A 72 -0.24 8.94 -10.47
CA VAL A 72 0.29 10.28 -10.18
C VAL A 72 1.32 10.18 -9.05
N ASN A 73 2.36 11.01 -9.11
CA ASN A 73 3.40 11.09 -8.07
C ASN A 73 4.15 9.77 -7.81
N ALA A 74 4.79 9.19 -8.84
CA ALA A 74 5.85 8.21 -8.61
C ALA A 74 6.95 8.89 -7.76
N SER A 75 6.91 8.66 -6.45
CA SER A 75 7.82 9.28 -5.50
C SER A 75 9.08 8.45 -5.42
N ASP A 76 10.15 9.05 -5.90
CA ASP A 76 11.53 8.62 -5.70
C ASP A 76 12.34 9.86 -5.31
N PRO A 77 12.41 10.18 -4.01
CA PRO A 77 13.05 11.41 -3.57
C PRO A 77 14.56 11.28 -3.69
N SER A 78 15.12 11.81 -4.78
CA SER A 78 16.55 12.09 -4.83
C SER A 78 16.87 13.20 -3.82
N LEU A 79 17.68 12.88 -2.80
CA LEU A 79 18.11 13.86 -1.78
C LEU A 79 18.74 15.10 -2.43
N LEU A 80 19.52 14.91 -3.49
CA LEU A 80 20.12 16.00 -4.27
C LEU A 80 19.07 16.86 -4.98
N LEU A 81 18.04 16.28 -5.58
CA LEU A 81 16.99 17.07 -6.21
C LEU A 81 16.15 17.81 -5.17
N LEU A 82 15.90 17.20 -4.01
CA LEU A 82 15.19 17.86 -2.91
C LEU A 82 15.98 19.05 -2.37
N THR A 83 17.30 18.94 -2.22
CA THR A 83 18.14 20.07 -1.79
C THR A 83 18.15 21.17 -2.84
N ILE A 84 18.27 20.84 -4.13
CA ILE A 84 18.18 21.83 -5.21
C ILE A 84 16.82 22.52 -5.20
N ASP A 85 15.72 21.77 -5.10
CA ASP A 85 14.37 22.35 -5.06
C ASP A 85 14.16 23.25 -3.83
N TYR A 86 14.79 22.93 -2.70
CA TYR A 86 14.75 23.73 -1.47
C TYR A 86 15.48 25.06 -1.61
N TYR A 87 16.73 25.05 -2.11
CA TYR A 87 17.55 26.26 -2.23
C TYR A 87 17.27 27.07 -3.50
N LEU A 88 16.79 26.42 -4.57
CA LEU A 88 16.56 27.01 -5.88
C LEU A 88 15.16 26.61 -6.40
N PRO A 89 14.06 27.13 -5.81
CA PRO A 89 12.70 26.75 -6.19
C PRO A 89 12.37 27.05 -7.66
N LYS A 90 13.06 28.02 -8.29
CA LYS A 90 12.94 28.32 -9.73
C LYS A 90 13.46 27.20 -10.64
N ALA A 91 14.34 26.33 -10.14
CA ALA A 91 14.89 25.19 -10.88
C ALA A 91 13.95 23.97 -10.88
N ARG A 92 12.82 24.02 -10.15
CA ARG A 92 11.91 22.88 -9.96
C ARG A 92 11.36 22.28 -11.26
N SER A 93 11.21 23.10 -12.31
CA SER A 93 10.77 22.62 -13.64
C SER A 93 11.84 21.75 -14.31
N LEU A 94 13.13 22.05 -14.08
CA LEU A 94 14.27 21.30 -14.59
C LEU A 94 14.53 20.04 -13.77
N THR A 95 14.53 20.12 -12.44
CA THR A 95 14.70 18.96 -11.55
C THR A 95 13.64 17.90 -11.82
N ARG A 96 12.39 18.29 -12.07
CA ARG A 96 11.29 17.39 -12.47
C ARG A 96 11.55 16.67 -13.80
N LYS A 97 12.22 17.31 -14.76
CA LYS A 97 12.58 16.69 -16.05
C LYS A 97 13.75 15.71 -15.91
N ILE A 98 14.69 15.98 -15.00
CA ILE A 98 15.88 15.14 -14.77
C ILE A 98 15.55 13.93 -13.90
N LYS A 99 14.58 14.06 -12.98
CA LYS A 99 14.19 13.02 -12.02
C LYS A 99 14.03 11.60 -12.60
N PRO A 100 13.36 11.37 -13.75
CA PRO A 100 13.17 10.02 -14.29
C PRO A 100 14.46 9.31 -14.71
N TYR A 101 15.55 10.06 -14.91
CA TYR A 101 16.86 9.52 -15.33
C TYR A 101 17.78 9.22 -14.13
N LEU A 102 17.38 9.58 -12.91
CA LEU A 102 18.16 9.31 -11.72
C LEU A 102 17.87 7.91 -11.17
N PRO A 103 18.88 7.24 -10.58
CA PRO A 103 18.67 5.96 -9.95
C PRO A 103 17.69 6.09 -8.78
N SER A 104 16.90 5.04 -8.57
CA SER A 104 15.99 4.97 -7.45
C SER A 104 16.74 5.02 -6.13
N THR A 105 16.26 5.84 -5.19
CA THR A 105 16.75 5.83 -3.80
C THR A 105 16.02 4.79 -2.95
N LYS A 106 15.07 4.04 -3.52
CA LYS A 106 14.35 2.99 -2.79
C LYS A 106 15.29 1.81 -2.54
N ILE A 107 15.60 1.59 -1.27
CA ILE A 107 16.40 0.46 -0.84
C ILE A 107 15.49 -0.75 -0.74
N ARG A 108 15.80 -1.81 -1.49
CA ARG A 108 15.19 -3.13 -1.30
C ARG A 108 15.83 -3.79 -0.08
N PRO A 109 15.06 -4.26 0.91
CA PRO A 109 15.62 -5.02 2.04
C PRO A 109 16.34 -6.29 1.57
N GLN A 110 17.22 -6.82 2.41
CA GLN A 110 17.90 -8.10 2.14
C GLN A 110 16.90 -9.26 2.13
N GLU A 111 17.17 -10.29 1.34
CA GLU A 111 16.27 -11.44 1.17
C GLU A 111 15.97 -12.14 2.51
N ASN A 112 16.98 -12.29 3.37
CA ASN A 112 16.78 -12.85 4.71
C ASN A 112 15.81 -11.99 5.56
N THR A 113 15.90 -10.66 5.46
CA THR A 113 14.96 -9.76 6.15
C THR A 113 13.56 -9.89 5.59
N ILE A 114 13.42 -10.02 4.26
CA ILE A 114 12.12 -10.25 3.62
C ILE A 114 11.50 -11.54 4.14
N ARG A 115 12.25 -12.64 4.11
CA ARG A 115 11.82 -13.94 4.65
C ARG A 115 11.39 -13.85 6.12
N GLN A 116 12.20 -13.23 6.97
CA GLN A 116 11.86 -13.03 8.39
C GLN A 116 10.54 -12.25 8.57
N LEU A 117 10.28 -11.24 7.73
CA LEU A 117 9.03 -10.49 7.78
C LEU A 117 7.84 -11.36 7.34
N TYR A 118 7.98 -12.19 6.30
CA TYR A 118 6.92 -13.12 5.90
C TYR A 118 6.61 -14.14 7.00
N GLU A 119 7.63 -14.75 7.59
CA GLU A 119 7.48 -15.68 8.73
C GLU A 119 6.80 -14.99 9.93
N LEU A 120 7.17 -13.73 10.21
CA LEU A 120 6.58 -12.93 11.30
C LEU A 120 5.09 -12.62 11.08
N TYR A 121 4.69 -12.28 9.85
CA TYR A 121 3.30 -11.92 9.54
C TYR A 121 2.40 -13.11 9.19
N GLN A 122 2.97 -14.27 8.84
CA GLN A 122 2.23 -15.46 8.43
C GLN A 122 1.04 -15.80 9.34
N PRO A 123 1.19 -15.97 10.67
CA PRO A 123 0.06 -16.35 11.52
C PRO A 123 -1.05 -15.29 11.57
N GLU A 124 -0.71 -14.02 11.34
CA GLU A 124 -1.69 -12.95 11.29
C GLU A 124 -2.39 -12.85 9.94
N ASN A 125 -1.66 -13.10 8.86
CA ASN A 125 -2.21 -13.18 7.51
C ASN A 125 -3.17 -14.37 7.37
N GLU A 126 -2.87 -15.52 7.97
CA GLU A 126 -3.77 -16.69 7.97
C GLU A 126 -5.12 -16.35 8.63
N LYS A 127 -5.10 -15.69 9.80
CA LYS A 127 -6.32 -15.22 10.47
C LYS A 127 -7.06 -14.18 9.65
N LEU A 128 -6.34 -13.24 9.03
CA LEU A 128 -6.92 -12.26 8.12
C LEU A 128 -7.66 -12.93 6.96
N PHE A 129 -7.03 -13.91 6.31
CA PHE A 129 -7.62 -14.58 5.16
C PHE A 129 -8.84 -15.42 5.54
N GLN A 130 -8.79 -16.07 6.70
CA GLN A 130 -9.97 -16.76 7.26
C GLN A 130 -11.11 -15.78 7.56
N LEU A 131 -10.80 -14.62 8.17
CA LEU A 131 -11.79 -13.58 8.49
C LEU A 131 -12.48 -13.03 7.24
N LEU A 132 -11.71 -12.80 6.18
CA LEU A 132 -12.18 -12.27 4.90
C LEU A 132 -12.77 -13.33 3.96
N GLY A 133 -12.54 -14.62 4.22
CA GLY A 133 -12.94 -15.72 3.34
C GLY A 133 -12.18 -15.76 2.00
N ARG A 134 -11.07 -15.04 1.88
CA ARG A 134 -10.23 -14.98 0.66
C ARG A 134 -8.78 -14.64 1.02
N SER A 135 -7.84 -15.03 0.14
CA SER A 135 -6.42 -14.73 0.27
C SER A 135 -5.94 -13.71 -0.77
N CYS A 136 -4.70 -13.24 -0.61
CA CYS A 136 -3.98 -12.43 -1.60
C CYS A 136 -2.73 -13.17 -2.06
N ALA A 137 -2.66 -13.50 -3.34
CA ALA A 137 -1.55 -14.28 -3.89
C ALA A 137 -0.22 -13.54 -3.76
N SER A 138 -0.23 -12.20 -3.88
CA SER A 138 0.98 -11.38 -3.76
C SER A 138 1.58 -11.36 -2.35
N TRP A 139 0.82 -11.78 -1.33
CA TRP A 139 1.26 -11.81 0.07
C TRP A 139 1.69 -13.21 0.52
N GLN A 140 1.68 -14.19 -0.38
CA GLN A 140 2.20 -15.52 -0.11
C GLN A 140 3.67 -15.57 -0.55
N TYR A 141 4.56 -15.88 0.38
CA TYR A 141 5.96 -16.11 0.03
C TYR A 141 6.04 -17.43 -0.74
N GLN A 142 6.48 -17.37 -1.99
CA GLN A 142 6.79 -18.55 -2.79
C GLN A 142 8.20 -19.00 -2.41
N LEU A 143 8.32 -20.20 -1.85
CA LEU A 143 9.60 -20.85 -1.56
C LEU A 143 10.32 -21.27 -2.85
#